data_AF-A0A832UAF0-F1
#
_entry.id   AF-A0A832UAF0-F1
#
_cell.length_a   1.000
_cell.length_b   1.000
_cell.length_c   1.000
_cell.angle_alpha   90.00
_cell.angle_beta   90.00
_cell.angle_gamma   90.00
#
_symmetry.space_group_name_H-M   'P 1'
#
loop_
_entity.id
_entity.type
_entity.pdbx_description
1 polymer ?
#
loop_
_entity_poly.entity_id
_entity_poly.type
_entity_poly.pdbx_seq_one_letter_code
_entity_poly.pdbx_strand_id
1 'polypeptide(L)'
;MNECNLERLNLIFNNDEKHFVEGFGFNDVETDFDISPKDFIKFANHDLTAQYDHHLVNSLSNTKRAIDSQLDSLLIGFGLSERAKKWNFPTKIDFLNSIGIISPKILTKINKKRNLLEHEYKNPNKEEVEDALDVAELFIAYTDKYLIHALDDCNLWIEGGRISIALKWENCKIKFTYPIYDDNDHFIKEVTEELTADQKDYDEYLKFYLKLYNYL
;
A
#
# COMPACT_ATOMS: atom_id res chain seq x y z
N MET A 1 -23.02 -23.67 3.17
CA MET A 1 -22.37 -22.92 4.27
C MET A 1 -21.51 -21.86 3.60
N ASN A 2 -21.98 -20.61 3.56
CA ASN A 2 -21.42 -19.54 2.71
C ASN A 2 -20.31 -18.75 3.43
N GLU A 3 -19.33 -19.41 4.05
CA GLU A 3 -18.24 -18.67 4.71
C GLU A 3 -17.34 -17.95 3.69
N CYS A 4 -16.82 -16.78 4.07
CA CYS A 4 -15.86 -16.03 3.29
C CYS A 4 -14.46 -16.63 3.45
N ASN A 5 -14.09 -17.56 2.55
CA ASN A 5 -12.74 -18.12 2.51
C ASN A 5 -11.95 -17.60 1.30
N LEU A 6 -10.62 -17.53 1.47
CA LEU A 6 -9.70 -16.99 0.47
C LEU A 6 -9.67 -17.83 -0.82
N GLU A 7 -9.89 -19.14 -0.74
CA GLU A 7 -9.94 -20.03 -1.91
C GLU A 7 -11.08 -19.62 -2.85
N ARG A 8 -12.27 -19.41 -2.29
CA ARG A 8 -13.47 -18.96 -3.02
C ARG A 8 -13.29 -17.55 -3.59
N LEU A 9 -12.69 -16.63 -2.81
CA LEU A 9 -12.38 -15.29 -3.29
C LEU A 9 -11.45 -15.32 -4.51
N ASN A 10 -10.40 -16.14 -4.47
CA ASN A 10 -9.44 -16.22 -5.57
C ASN A 10 -10.03 -16.79 -6.88
N LEU A 11 -11.20 -17.44 -6.85
CA LEU A 11 -11.88 -17.89 -8.06
C LEU A 11 -12.19 -16.73 -9.01
N ILE A 12 -12.39 -15.51 -8.49
CA ILE A 12 -12.61 -14.30 -9.30
C ILE A 12 -11.46 -14.04 -10.29
N PHE A 13 -10.25 -14.49 -9.99
CA PHE A 13 -9.08 -14.26 -10.83
C PHE A 13 -8.78 -15.39 -11.83
N ASN A 14 -9.52 -16.51 -11.76
CA ASN A 14 -9.34 -17.67 -12.63
C ASN A 14 -10.45 -17.66 -13.70
N ASN A 15 -10.12 -17.25 -14.94
CA ASN A 15 -11.11 -17.11 -16.02
C ASN A 15 -11.80 -18.43 -16.39
N ASP A 16 -13.14 -18.39 -16.41
CA ASP A 16 -14.04 -18.86 -17.50
C ASP A 16 -15.53 -18.67 -17.15
N GLU A 17 -15.87 -18.22 -15.93
CA GLU A 17 -17.24 -17.92 -15.54
C GLU A 17 -17.46 -16.46 -15.08
N LYS A 18 -18.72 -16.03 -15.21
CA LYS A 18 -19.28 -14.69 -14.97
C LYS A 18 -19.15 -14.24 -13.50
N HIS A 19 -17.93 -13.95 -13.05
CA HIS A 19 -17.67 -13.29 -11.79
C HIS A 19 -17.32 -11.83 -12.08
N PHE A 20 -18.14 -10.92 -11.57
CA PHE A 20 -18.01 -9.50 -11.89
C PHE A 20 -17.81 -8.68 -10.62
N VAL A 21 -16.92 -7.70 -10.72
CA VAL A 21 -16.94 -6.53 -9.84
C VAL A 21 -18.21 -5.76 -10.19
N GLU A 22 -19.17 -5.71 -9.26
CA GLU A 22 -20.49 -5.08 -9.47
C GLU A 22 -20.47 -3.59 -9.12
N GLY A 23 -19.58 -3.18 -8.22
CA GLY A 23 -19.43 -1.80 -7.80
C GLY A 23 -18.31 -1.62 -6.79
N PHE A 24 -17.80 -0.41 -6.69
CA PHE A 24 -16.68 -0.06 -5.82
C PHE A 24 -16.85 1.36 -5.28
N GLY A 25 -16.33 1.57 -4.08
CA GLY A 25 -16.17 2.87 -3.44
C GLY A 25 -14.70 3.24 -3.34
N PHE A 26 -14.40 4.53 -3.49
CA PHE A 26 -13.06 5.08 -3.28
C PHE A 26 -13.08 6.13 -2.20
N ASN A 27 -12.04 6.16 -1.38
CA ASN A 27 -11.78 7.21 -0.39
C ASN A 27 -10.28 7.48 -0.32
N ASP A 28 -9.92 8.69 0.12
CA ASP A 28 -8.51 9.02 0.38
C ASP A 28 -8.09 8.41 1.73
N VAL A 29 -6.87 7.92 1.80
CA VAL A 29 -6.20 7.49 3.04
C VAL A 29 -5.57 8.72 3.67
N GLU A 30 -5.99 9.05 4.88
CA GLU A 30 -5.44 10.16 5.64
C GLU A 30 -4.28 9.70 6.52
N THR A 31 -3.22 10.50 6.57
CA THR A 31 -2.11 10.32 7.52
C THR A 31 -2.02 11.53 8.44
N ASP A 32 -1.48 11.34 9.63
CA ASP A 32 -1.26 12.40 10.63
C ASP A 32 0.08 13.13 10.43
N PHE A 33 0.69 13.00 9.25
CA PHE A 33 2.00 13.58 8.96
C PHE A 33 1.90 15.08 8.69
N ASP A 34 2.69 15.87 9.41
CA ASP A 34 2.81 17.32 9.15
C ASP A 34 3.43 17.63 7.77
N ILE A 35 4.29 16.73 7.28
CA ILE A 35 5.01 16.88 6.00
C ILE A 35 4.73 15.63 5.16
N SER A 36 4.14 15.84 3.98
CA SER A 36 3.81 14.74 3.08
C SER A 36 5.04 14.23 2.30
N PRO A 37 4.98 13.01 1.72
CA PRO A 37 5.99 12.51 0.79
C PRO A 37 6.29 13.51 -0.33
N LYS A 38 5.25 14.13 -0.90
CA LYS A 38 5.37 15.12 -1.97
C LYS A 38 6.05 16.41 -1.51
N ASP A 39 5.90 16.81 -0.26
CA ASP A 39 6.60 17.98 0.28
C ASP A 39 8.10 17.70 0.46
N PHE A 40 8.46 16.49 0.90
CA PHE A 40 9.86 16.08 0.90
C PHE A 40 10.48 16.06 -0.51
N ILE A 41 9.74 15.64 -1.53
CA ILE A 41 10.17 15.75 -2.93
C ILE A 41 10.39 17.21 -3.35
N LYS A 42 9.49 18.13 -2.97
CA LYS A 42 9.67 19.57 -3.25
C LYS A 42 10.95 20.11 -2.60
N PHE A 43 11.21 19.73 -1.34
CA PHE A 43 12.43 20.12 -0.64
C PHE A 43 13.68 19.54 -1.32
N ALA A 44 13.63 18.27 -1.70
CA ALA A 44 14.73 17.61 -2.41
C ALA A 44 15.06 18.28 -3.75
N ASN A 45 14.04 18.63 -4.53
CA ASN A 45 14.18 19.37 -5.79
C ASN A 45 14.77 20.78 -5.58
N HIS A 46 14.29 21.49 -4.56
CA HIS A 46 14.84 22.80 -4.20
C HIS A 46 16.33 22.70 -3.83
N ASP A 47 16.69 21.73 -3.00
CA ASP A 47 18.08 21.53 -2.58
C ASP A 47 18.98 21.06 -3.74
N LEU A 48 18.46 20.25 -4.67
CA LEU A 48 19.24 19.80 -5.83
C LEU A 48 19.76 20.97 -6.68
N THR A 49 18.99 22.05 -6.78
CA THR A 49 19.29 23.22 -7.61
C THR A 49 19.93 24.39 -6.85
N ALA A 50 20.08 24.27 -5.53
CA ALA A 50 20.62 25.32 -4.70
C ALA A 50 22.16 25.49 -4.85
N GLN A 51 22.68 26.64 -4.42
CA GLN A 51 24.07 27.04 -4.61
C GLN A 51 24.89 27.08 -3.31
N TYR A 52 24.51 26.30 -2.30
CA TYR A 52 25.21 26.23 -1.01
C TYR A 52 25.90 24.87 -0.83
N ASP A 53 27.00 24.80 -0.08
CA ASP A 53 27.94 23.67 -0.10
C ASP A 53 27.33 22.27 0.16
N HIS A 54 26.29 22.18 0.98
CA HIS A 54 25.70 20.90 1.43
C HIS A 54 24.34 20.59 0.76
N HIS A 55 24.06 21.21 -0.38
CA HIS A 55 22.78 21.10 -1.05
C HIS A 55 22.47 19.67 -1.56
N LEU A 56 23.46 18.94 -2.08
CA LEU A 56 23.32 17.54 -2.49
C LEU A 56 23.05 16.60 -1.30
N VAL A 57 23.65 16.88 -0.15
CA VAL A 57 23.44 16.12 1.09
C VAL A 57 22.00 16.30 1.58
N ASN A 58 21.49 17.53 1.57
CA ASN A 58 20.11 17.84 1.95
C ASN A 58 19.11 17.23 0.97
N SER A 59 19.39 17.36 -0.33
CA SER A 59 18.56 16.78 -1.38
C SER A 59 18.43 15.26 -1.23
N LEU A 60 19.54 14.54 -1.10
CA LEU A 60 19.51 13.08 -0.86
C LEU A 60 18.77 12.71 0.43
N SER A 61 18.96 13.48 1.49
CA SER A 61 18.28 13.25 2.78
C SER A 61 16.76 13.42 2.65
N ASN A 62 16.31 14.47 1.94
CA ASN A 62 14.90 14.74 1.69
C ASN A 62 14.30 13.70 0.74
N THR A 63 15.02 13.28 -0.30
CA THR A 63 14.62 12.14 -1.15
C THR A 63 14.40 10.87 -0.33
N LYS A 64 15.29 10.56 0.61
CA LYS A 64 15.14 9.38 1.47
C LYS A 64 13.91 9.49 2.37
N ARG A 65 13.66 10.67 2.96
CA ARG A 65 12.47 10.96 3.79
C ARG A 65 11.18 10.86 2.99
N ALA A 66 11.16 11.29 1.73
CA ALA A 66 10.03 11.12 0.85
C ALA A 66 9.67 9.64 0.68
N ILE A 67 10.68 8.78 0.44
CA ILE A 67 10.48 7.33 0.32
C ILE A 67 10.01 6.73 1.65
N ASP A 68 10.63 7.08 2.78
CA ASP A 68 10.22 6.56 4.10
C ASP A 68 8.77 6.94 4.42
N SER A 69 8.44 8.22 4.22
CA SER A 69 7.09 8.74 4.44
C SER A 69 6.08 8.03 3.53
N GLN A 70 6.40 7.81 2.25
CA GLN A 70 5.50 7.07 1.34
C GLN A 70 5.30 5.62 1.79
N LEU A 71 6.36 4.93 2.21
CA LEU A 71 6.24 3.57 2.73
C LEU A 71 5.35 3.51 3.97
N ASP A 72 5.48 4.47 4.86
CA ASP A 72 4.67 4.54 6.07
C ASP A 72 3.20 4.87 5.75
N SER A 73 2.95 5.80 4.83
CA SER A 73 1.60 6.08 4.33
C SER A 73 0.95 4.82 3.74
N LEU A 74 1.67 4.05 2.92
CA LEU A 74 1.16 2.80 2.35
C LEU A 74 0.81 1.78 3.43
N LEU A 75 1.68 1.60 4.41
CA LEU A 75 1.43 0.66 5.51
C LEU A 75 0.24 1.11 6.37
N ILE A 76 0.05 2.41 6.57
CA ILE A 76 -1.16 2.97 7.19
C ILE A 76 -2.39 2.63 6.35
N GLY A 77 -2.37 2.94 5.04
CA GLY A 77 -3.48 2.66 4.12
C GLY A 77 -3.80 1.18 3.95
N PHE A 78 -2.86 0.29 4.25
CA PHE A 78 -3.06 -1.16 4.28
C PHE A 78 -3.51 -1.69 5.65
N GLY A 79 -3.83 -0.81 6.60
CA GLY A 79 -4.27 -1.18 7.95
C GLY A 79 -3.18 -1.82 8.79
N LEU A 80 -1.91 -1.49 8.53
CA LEU A 80 -0.74 -2.09 9.18
C LEU A 80 0.03 -1.12 10.08
N SER A 81 -0.55 0.04 10.39
CA SER A 81 0.10 1.11 11.16
C SER A 81 0.75 0.60 12.45
N GLU A 82 0.06 -0.24 13.24
CA GLU A 82 0.60 -0.82 14.47
C GLU A 82 1.70 -1.87 14.22
N ARG A 83 1.54 -2.73 13.21
CA ARG A 83 2.53 -3.76 12.86
C ARG A 83 3.82 -3.16 12.32
N ALA A 84 3.70 -2.07 11.56
CA ALA A 84 4.80 -1.43 10.86
C ALA A 84 5.73 -0.62 11.78
N LYS A 85 5.27 -0.18 12.97
CA LYS A 85 6.07 0.60 13.93
C LYS A 85 7.41 -0.04 14.31
N LYS A 86 7.46 -1.38 14.32
CA LYS A 86 8.67 -2.15 14.65
C LYS A 86 9.53 -2.54 13.45
N TRP A 87 9.08 -2.21 12.22
CA TRP A 87 9.76 -2.61 11.00
C TRP A 87 10.81 -1.60 10.58
N ASN A 88 11.99 -2.10 10.22
CA ASN A 88 12.99 -1.28 9.57
C ASN A 88 12.70 -1.17 8.07
N PHE A 89 13.45 -0.29 7.37
CA PHE A 89 13.26 -0.04 5.96
C PHE A 89 13.30 -1.31 5.08
N PRO A 90 14.30 -2.20 5.18
CA PRO A 90 14.28 -3.48 4.47
C PRO A 90 13.01 -4.30 4.70
N THR A 91 12.57 -4.46 5.95
CA THR A 91 11.37 -5.24 6.28
C THR A 91 10.11 -4.65 5.65
N LYS A 92 9.96 -3.32 5.64
CA LYS A 92 8.82 -2.65 4.97
C LYS A 92 8.79 -2.96 3.47
N ILE A 93 9.94 -2.87 2.79
CA ILE A 93 10.08 -3.18 1.37
C ILE A 93 9.78 -4.65 1.06
N ASP A 94 10.35 -5.57 1.84
CA ASP A 94 10.15 -7.01 1.65
C ASP A 94 8.68 -7.39 1.84
N PHE A 95 8.03 -6.77 2.83
CA PHE A 95 6.61 -6.94 3.07
C PHE A 95 5.76 -6.44 1.89
N LEU A 96 5.96 -5.21 1.43
CA LEU A 96 5.24 -4.67 0.26
C LEU A 96 5.36 -5.57 -0.97
N ASN A 97 6.56 -6.09 -1.23
CA ASN A 97 6.78 -7.05 -2.33
C ASN A 97 6.00 -8.35 -2.13
N SER A 98 5.92 -8.88 -0.91
CA SER A 98 5.21 -10.13 -0.60
C SER A 98 3.69 -10.07 -0.87
N ILE A 99 3.09 -8.89 -0.66
CA ILE A 99 1.67 -8.62 -0.93
C ILE A 99 1.40 -8.11 -2.36
N GLY A 100 2.42 -8.04 -3.22
CA GLY A 100 2.29 -7.72 -4.64
C GLY A 100 2.46 -6.24 -5.01
N ILE A 101 2.86 -5.38 -4.07
CA ILE A 101 3.25 -4.00 -4.37
C ILE A 101 4.71 -3.99 -4.78
N ILE A 102 4.97 -3.89 -6.09
CA ILE A 102 6.33 -3.91 -6.64
C ILE A 102 7.08 -2.69 -6.15
N SER A 103 7.98 -2.89 -5.20
CA SER A 103 8.91 -1.87 -4.74
C SER A 103 10.21 -1.98 -5.53
N PRO A 104 10.63 -0.94 -6.26
CA PRO A 104 11.85 -1.01 -7.06
C PRO A 104 13.05 -1.40 -6.19
N LYS A 105 13.81 -2.43 -6.58
CA LYS A 105 15.05 -2.84 -5.87
C LYS A 105 16.02 -1.66 -5.69
N ILE A 106 15.93 -0.66 -6.56
CA ILE A 106 16.71 0.57 -6.49
C ILE A 106 16.43 1.41 -5.23
N LEU A 107 15.27 1.31 -4.57
CA LEU A 107 15.03 1.94 -3.27
C LEU A 107 16.03 1.47 -2.21
N THR A 108 16.48 0.21 -2.28
CA THR A 108 17.53 -0.31 -1.39
C THR A 108 18.90 0.33 -1.67
N LYS A 109 19.17 0.71 -2.92
CA LYS A 109 20.41 1.43 -3.29
C LYS A 109 20.42 2.83 -2.71
N ILE A 110 19.29 3.54 -2.75
CA ILE A 110 19.15 4.88 -2.13
C ILE A 110 19.40 4.79 -0.63
N ASN A 111 18.83 3.78 0.04
CA ASN A 111 19.10 3.56 1.46
C ASN A 111 20.58 3.29 1.76
N LYS A 112 21.28 2.53 0.91
CA LYS A 112 22.73 2.33 1.03
C LYS A 112 23.52 3.61 0.83
N LYS A 113 23.15 4.46 -0.14
CA LYS A 113 23.81 5.75 -0.37
C LYS A 113 23.66 6.68 0.84
N ARG A 114 22.47 6.76 1.43
CA ARG A 114 22.24 7.49 2.68
C ARG A 114 23.05 6.93 3.85
N ASN A 115 23.15 5.60 3.99
CA ASN A 115 24.04 4.98 4.99
C ASN A 115 25.51 5.38 4.81
N LEU A 116 26.02 5.43 3.56
CA LEU A 116 27.41 5.84 3.29
C LEU A 116 27.65 7.30 3.70
N LEU A 117 26.69 8.18 3.42
CA LEU A 117 26.74 9.57 3.86
C LEU A 117 26.78 9.68 5.39
N GLU A 118 25.91 8.94 6.10
CA GLU A 118 25.76 9.09 7.55
C GLU A 118 26.82 8.35 8.39
N HIS A 119 27.37 7.25 7.89
CA HIS A 119 28.27 6.39 8.66
C HIS A 119 29.71 6.36 8.11
N GLU A 120 29.89 6.66 6.82
CA GLU A 120 31.21 6.78 6.20
C GLU A 120 31.56 8.23 5.81
N TYR A 121 30.65 9.18 6.06
CA TYR A 121 30.83 10.61 5.78
C TYR A 121 31.19 10.91 4.33
N LYS A 122 30.68 10.11 3.40
CA LYS A 122 30.89 10.27 1.95
C LYS A 122 29.78 11.11 1.33
N ASN A 123 30.14 12.28 0.82
CA ASN A 123 29.20 13.13 0.08
C ASN A 123 28.71 12.43 -1.19
N PRO A 124 27.41 12.52 -1.51
CA PRO A 124 26.90 12.08 -2.80
C PRO A 124 27.33 13.02 -3.91
N ASN A 125 27.44 12.51 -5.13
CA ASN A 125 27.57 13.35 -6.31
C ASN A 125 26.20 13.70 -6.91
N LYS A 126 26.17 14.66 -7.84
CA LYS A 126 24.92 15.17 -8.40
C LYS A 126 24.08 14.09 -9.11
N GLU A 127 24.70 13.27 -9.96
CA GLU A 127 24.05 12.18 -10.69
C GLU A 127 23.40 11.17 -9.73
N GLU A 128 24.09 10.82 -8.64
CA GLU A 128 23.54 9.92 -7.62
C GLU A 128 22.30 10.48 -6.92
N VAL A 129 22.23 11.80 -6.74
CA VAL A 129 21.07 12.47 -6.13
C VAL A 129 19.92 12.58 -7.13
N GLU A 130 20.21 12.93 -8.39
CA GLU A 130 19.23 12.98 -9.49
C GLU A 130 18.57 11.62 -9.68
N ASP A 131 19.36 10.54 -9.82
CA ASP A 131 18.85 9.17 -9.94
C ASP A 131 17.98 8.77 -8.75
N ALA A 132 18.38 9.14 -7.53
CA ALA A 132 17.62 8.82 -6.33
C ALA A 132 16.28 9.56 -6.31
N LEU A 133 16.28 10.83 -6.72
CA LEU A 133 15.10 11.69 -6.73
C LEU A 133 14.09 11.20 -7.77
N ASP A 134 14.52 10.94 -9.01
CA ASP A 134 13.66 10.41 -10.08
C ASP A 134 12.98 9.10 -9.65
N VAL A 135 13.75 8.20 -9.03
CA VAL A 135 13.21 6.94 -8.51
C VAL A 135 12.19 7.17 -7.39
N ALA A 136 12.42 8.13 -6.51
CA ALA A 136 11.47 8.46 -5.43
C ALA A 136 10.17 9.05 -6.00
N GLU A 137 10.26 9.95 -6.98
CA GLU A 137 9.11 10.53 -7.68
C GLU A 137 8.28 9.44 -8.39
N LEU A 138 8.94 8.55 -9.15
CA LEU A 138 8.28 7.43 -9.82
C LEU A 138 7.62 6.48 -8.82
N PHE A 139 8.27 6.18 -7.70
CA PHE A 139 7.71 5.31 -6.67
C PHE A 139 6.46 5.91 -6.03
N ILE A 140 6.50 7.20 -5.67
CA ILE A 140 5.35 7.92 -5.10
C ILE A 140 4.21 7.94 -6.12
N ALA A 141 4.47 8.38 -7.36
CA ALA A 141 3.45 8.44 -8.41
C ALA A 141 2.81 7.07 -8.71
N TYR A 142 3.60 5.99 -8.73
CA TYR A 142 3.10 4.63 -8.95
C TYR A 142 2.20 4.14 -7.81
N THR A 143 2.51 4.53 -6.57
CA THR A 143 1.83 4.04 -5.37
C THR A 143 0.73 4.96 -4.86
N ASP A 144 0.63 6.18 -5.38
CA ASP A 144 -0.40 7.16 -4.98
C ASP A 144 -1.82 6.62 -5.09
N LYS A 145 -2.12 5.74 -6.05
CA LYS A 145 -3.46 5.11 -6.19
C LYS A 145 -3.91 4.28 -4.98
N TYR A 146 -2.99 3.91 -4.09
CA TYR A 146 -3.30 3.20 -2.85
C TYR A 146 -3.59 4.16 -1.69
N LEU A 147 -3.45 5.46 -1.90
CA LEU A 147 -3.60 6.51 -0.89
C LEU A 147 -4.58 7.60 -1.33
N ILE A 148 -4.54 8.00 -2.60
CA ILE A 148 -5.40 8.97 -3.23
C ILE A 148 -6.39 8.20 -4.10
N HIS A 149 -7.68 8.39 -3.85
CA HIS A 149 -8.76 7.59 -4.41
C HIS A 149 -8.50 6.09 -4.20
N ALA A 150 -8.08 5.73 -2.99
CA ALA A 150 -7.84 4.34 -2.63
C ALA A 150 -9.18 3.58 -2.62
N LEU A 151 -9.15 2.31 -3.03
CA LEU A 151 -10.30 1.42 -2.93
C LEU A 151 -10.67 1.31 -1.45
N ASP A 152 -11.90 1.70 -1.11
CA ASP A 152 -12.46 1.59 0.25
C ASP A 152 -13.31 0.34 0.38
N ASP A 153 -14.20 0.11 -0.59
CA ASP A 153 -15.04 -1.07 -0.66
C ASP A 153 -15.21 -1.56 -2.09
N CYS A 154 -15.43 -2.87 -2.23
CA CYS A 154 -15.68 -3.54 -3.49
C CYS A 154 -16.77 -4.58 -3.32
N ASN A 155 -17.69 -4.62 -4.26
CA ASN A 155 -18.80 -5.56 -4.32
C ASN A 155 -18.55 -6.55 -5.45
N LEU A 156 -18.52 -7.82 -5.10
CA LEU A 156 -18.13 -8.91 -5.97
C LEU A 156 -19.29 -9.90 -6.08
N TRP A 157 -19.58 -10.36 -7.29
CA TRP A 157 -20.49 -11.48 -7.50
C TRP A 157 -19.70 -12.78 -7.64
N ILE A 158 -19.83 -13.67 -6.65
CA ILE A 158 -19.21 -15.00 -6.65
C ILE A 158 -20.28 -16.09 -6.64
N GLU A 159 -19.91 -17.32 -6.98
CA GLU A 159 -20.81 -18.47 -6.84
C GLU A 159 -21.31 -18.53 -5.38
N GLY A 160 -22.63 -18.43 -5.17
CA GLY A 160 -23.26 -18.36 -3.86
C GLY A 160 -23.60 -16.95 -3.34
N GLY A 161 -23.44 -15.90 -4.16
CA GLY A 161 -24.03 -14.57 -3.93
C GLY A 161 -23.04 -13.41 -3.93
N ARG A 162 -23.56 -12.21 -3.64
CA ARG A 162 -22.75 -10.99 -3.52
C ARG A 162 -21.92 -11.00 -2.25
N ILE A 163 -20.66 -10.61 -2.35
CA ILE A 163 -19.81 -10.28 -1.21
C ILE A 163 -19.31 -8.85 -1.33
N SER A 164 -19.42 -8.09 -0.25
CA SER A 164 -18.79 -6.79 -0.10
C SER A 164 -17.51 -6.96 0.71
N ILE A 165 -16.42 -6.34 0.26
CA ILE A 165 -15.12 -6.37 0.91
C ILE A 165 -14.68 -4.93 1.11
N ALA A 166 -14.29 -4.56 2.32
CA ALA A 166 -13.83 -3.21 2.62
C ALA A 166 -12.56 -3.21 3.47
N LEU A 167 -11.59 -2.38 3.10
CA LEU A 167 -10.37 -2.18 3.88
C LEU A 167 -10.54 -0.97 4.80
N LYS A 168 -10.76 -1.23 6.10
CA LYS A 168 -10.93 -0.19 7.13
C LYS A 168 -9.59 0.06 7.80
N TRP A 169 -8.76 0.83 7.10
CA TRP A 169 -7.37 1.06 7.44
C TRP A 169 -7.18 1.75 8.80
N GLU A 170 -8.07 2.66 9.20
CA GLU A 170 -8.08 3.33 10.52
C GLU A 170 -8.26 2.33 11.66
N ASN A 171 -8.93 1.22 11.38
CA ASN A 171 -9.21 0.16 12.35
C ASN A 171 -8.33 -1.07 12.15
N CYS A 172 -7.34 -1.00 11.26
CA CYS A 172 -6.42 -2.09 10.97
C CYS A 172 -7.13 -3.42 10.65
N LYS A 173 -8.19 -3.36 9.83
CA LYS A 173 -9.00 -4.55 9.53
C LYS A 173 -9.60 -4.56 8.13
N ILE A 174 -9.82 -5.77 7.62
CA ILE A 174 -10.62 -6.01 6.42
C ILE A 174 -11.98 -6.54 6.85
N LYS A 175 -13.05 -5.98 6.27
CA LYS A 175 -14.42 -6.42 6.50
C LYS A 175 -14.96 -7.18 5.30
N PHE A 176 -15.69 -8.24 5.57
CA PHE A 176 -16.42 -9.02 4.57
C PHE A 176 -17.89 -9.02 4.97
N THR A 177 -18.77 -8.64 4.05
CA THR A 177 -20.21 -8.63 4.28
C THR A 177 -20.92 -9.40 3.18
N TYR A 178 -21.73 -10.39 3.55
CA TYR A 178 -22.40 -11.27 2.59
C TYR A 178 -23.75 -11.79 3.11
N PRO A 179 -24.72 -12.10 2.23
CA PRO A 179 -26.01 -12.66 2.61
C PRO A 179 -25.92 -14.17 2.88
N ILE A 180 -26.73 -14.64 3.82
CA ILE A 180 -27.01 -16.06 4.06
C ILE A 180 -28.44 -16.35 3.62
N TYR A 181 -28.61 -17.44 2.88
CA TYR A 181 -29.90 -17.94 2.39
C TYR A 181 -30.25 -19.28 3.06
N ASP A 182 -31.54 -19.62 3.13
CA ASP A 182 -32.01 -20.95 3.53
C ASP A 182 -31.92 -21.96 2.37
N ASP A 183 -32.31 -23.22 2.62
CA ASP A 183 -32.30 -24.28 1.60
C ASP A 183 -33.26 -24.03 0.43
N ASN A 184 -34.13 -23.00 0.52
CA ASN A 184 -35.08 -22.59 -0.52
C ASN A 184 -34.70 -21.24 -1.16
N ASP A 185 -33.44 -20.80 -1.02
CA ASP A 185 -32.91 -19.52 -1.52
C ASP A 185 -33.60 -18.26 -0.94
N HIS A 186 -34.30 -18.36 0.19
CA HIS A 186 -34.82 -17.18 0.88
C HIS A 186 -33.72 -16.53 1.70
N PHE A 187 -33.58 -15.21 1.54
CA PHE A 187 -32.67 -14.42 2.36
C PHE A 187 -33.02 -14.57 3.85
N ILE A 188 -32.06 -14.98 4.65
CA ILE A 188 -32.18 -15.08 6.11
C ILE A 188 -31.67 -13.79 6.75
N LYS A 189 -30.41 -13.46 6.49
CA LYS A 189 -29.71 -12.33 7.11
C LYS A 189 -28.43 -11.98 6.35
N GLU A 190 -27.89 -10.82 6.68
CA GLU A 190 -26.54 -10.43 6.32
C GLU A 190 -25.57 -10.77 7.47
N VAL A 191 -24.38 -11.24 7.11
CA VAL A 191 -23.28 -11.53 8.06
C VAL A 191 -22.10 -10.65 7.71
N THR A 192 -21.47 -10.10 8.75
CA THR A 192 -20.20 -9.38 8.64
C THR A 192 -19.12 -10.12 9.42
N GLU A 193 -18.02 -10.40 8.74
CA GLU A 193 -16.78 -10.93 9.32
C GLU A 193 -15.70 -9.84 9.25
N GLU A 194 -14.82 -9.83 10.25
CA GLU A 194 -13.70 -8.90 10.31
C GLU A 194 -12.41 -9.67 10.53
N LEU A 195 -11.37 -9.28 9.78
CA LEU A 195 -10.01 -9.81 9.91
C LEU A 195 -9.08 -8.67 10.29
N THR A 196 -8.50 -8.74 11.50
CA THR A 196 -7.58 -7.73 12.03
C THR A 196 -6.15 -8.00 11.61
N ALA A 197 -5.36 -6.94 11.54
CA ALA A 197 -3.99 -6.97 11.06
C ALA A 197 -3.05 -7.94 11.81
N ASP A 198 -3.34 -8.27 13.06
CA ASP A 198 -2.55 -9.20 13.89
C ASP A 198 -2.85 -10.68 13.63
N GLN A 199 -3.93 -10.99 12.91
CA GLN A 199 -4.28 -12.35 12.55
C GLN A 199 -3.39 -12.88 11.42
N LYS A 200 -3.05 -14.18 11.50
CA LYS A 200 -2.08 -14.84 10.61
C LYS A 200 -2.43 -14.72 9.12
N ASP A 201 -3.72 -14.72 8.80
CA ASP A 201 -4.19 -14.77 7.41
C ASP A 201 -4.38 -13.38 6.79
N TYR A 202 -4.24 -12.30 7.58
CA TYR A 202 -4.47 -10.93 7.12
C TYR A 202 -3.69 -10.58 5.85
N ASP A 203 -2.43 -10.98 5.79
CA ASP A 203 -1.52 -10.63 4.69
C ASP A 203 -2.00 -11.24 3.36
N GLU A 204 -2.58 -12.44 3.39
CA GLU A 204 -3.09 -13.11 2.19
C GLU A 204 -4.42 -12.50 1.72
N TYR A 205 -5.30 -12.10 2.65
CA TYR A 205 -6.52 -11.37 2.31
C TYR A 205 -6.24 -9.94 1.84
N LEU A 206 -5.26 -9.26 2.42
CA LEU A 206 -4.78 -7.97 1.95
C LEU A 206 -4.23 -8.10 0.52
N LYS A 207 -3.41 -9.13 0.27
CA LYS A 207 -2.90 -9.42 -1.08
C LYS A 207 -4.02 -9.67 -2.07
N PHE A 208 -5.07 -10.39 -1.69
CA PHE A 208 -6.28 -10.55 -2.50
C PHE A 208 -6.93 -9.18 -2.77
N TYR A 209 -7.15 -8.37 -1.73
CA TYR A 209 -7.76 -7.04 -1.85
C TYR A 209 -6.98 -6.14 -2.82
N LEU A 210 -5.66 -6.11 -2.69
CA LEU A 210 -4.80 -5.29 -3.55
C LEU A 210 -4.79 -5.77 -5.01
N LYS A 211 -5.04 -7.05 -5.28
CA LYS A 211 -5.20 -7.53 -6.66
C LYS A 211 -6.46 -6.98 -7.32
N LEU A 212 -7.50 -6.59 -6.57
CA LEU A 212 -8.73 -6.02 -7.12
C LEU A 212 -8.45 -4.74 -7.92
N TYR A 213 -7.42 -3.97 -7.56
CA TYR A 213 -6.99 -2.78 -8.33
C TYR A 213 -6.61 -3.06 -9.79
N ASN A 214 -6.34 -4.32 -10.17
CA ASN A 214 -6.07 -4.67 -11.57
C ASN A 214 -7.36 -4.87 -12.40
N TYR A 215 -8.53 -4.80 -11.75
CA TYR A 215 -9.85 -5.06 -12.31
C TYR A 215 -10.78 -3.83 -12.19
N LEU A 216 -10.25 -2.70 -11.73
CA LEU A 216 -10.91 -1.39 -11.65
C LEU A 216 -10.36 -0.49 -12.76
#